data_AF-A0AAE1T896-F1
#
_entry.id   AF-A0AAE1T896-F1
#
_cell.length_a   1.000
_cell.length_b   1.000
_cell.length_c   1.000
_cell.angle_alpha   90.00
_cell.angle_beta   90.00
_cell.angle_gamma   90.00
#
_symmetry.space_group_name_H-M   'P 1'
#
loop_
_entity.id
_entity.type
_entity.pdbx_description
1 polymer ?
#
loop_
_entity_poly.entity_id
_entity_poly.type
_entity_poly.pdbx_seq_one_letter_code
_entity_poly.pdbx_strand_id
1 'polypeptide(L)'
;MAFQQVGSCECCLRIERLPRQSAVAVLPTRRTTELGGGGGSRVELHCNGKGVRIFEAESEGVVEDFGDFTPTPAIQALIPSWIYTTPIDEIPLVIVQVTRFRCGGLSIGLGISHVMADGPSALHFIDEWTKFARGVGPVIPPFLDRKALETEKPVHCKFDPSVLRPPPTLLGQEDSLEQRKKPISVAFLSLTKLQIEKLRGKANLDFYKENGSEGSRGYSRFEAVAALAVHQQGPWPHRRAANKPPLRRRFPEQNETSSTEKLLRERPDSSRSNR
;
A
#
# COMPACT_ATOMS: atom_id res chain seq x y z
N MET A 1 1.99 -15.75 -19.51
CA MET A 1 1.16 -15.00 -20.47
C MET A 1 2.08 -14.04 -21.20
N ALA A 2 2.08 -14.07 -22.53
CA ALA A 2 2.83 -13.11 -23.33
C ALA A 2 1.88 -11.99 -23.75
N PHE A 3 2.30 -10.73 -23.64
CA PHE A 3 1.55 -9.56 -24.08
C PHE A 3 2.14 -9.07 -25.39
N GLN A 4 1.31 -8.89 -26.41
CA GLN A 4 1.75 -8.36 -27.70
C GLN A 4 1.43 -6.87 -27.80
N GLN A 5 2.41 -6.08 -28.26
CA GLN A 5 2.22 -4.65 -28.50
C GLN A 5 1.48 -4.44 -29.83
N VAL A 6 0.41 -3.65 -29.82
CA VAL A 6 -0.47 -3.43 -30.98
C VAL A 6 -0.70 -1.94 -31.23
N GLY A 7 -1.09 -1.58 -32.45
CA GLY A 7 -1.31 -0.19 -32.89
C GLY A 7 -2.52 0.49 -32.24
N SER A 8 -2.56 1.82 -32.33
CA SER A 8 -3.35 2.75 -31.51
C SER A 8 -4.87 2.48 -31.42
N CYS A 9 -5.42 2.55 -30.20
CA CYS A 9 -6.83 2.45 -29.87
C CYS A 9 -7.46 3.79 -29.43
N GLU A 10 -8.78 3.95 -29.64
CA GLU A 10 -9.55 5.16 -29.26
C GLU A 10 -9.41 5.59 -27.79
N CYS A 11 -9.22 4.66 -26.86
CA CYS A 11 -9.01 4.99 -25.44
C CYS A 11 -7.69 5.75 -25.23
N CYS A 12 -6.63 5.31 -25.93
CA CYS A 12 -5.30 5.92 -25.89
C CYS A 12 -5.30 7.29 -26.57
N LEU A 13 -6.04 7.42 -27.69
CA LEU A 13 -6.25 8.70 -28.38
C LEU A 13 -6.88 9.77 -27.47
N ARG A 14 -7.63 9.40 -26.42
CA ARG A 14 -8.22 10.36 -25.47
C ARG A 14 -7.24 10.79 -24.37
N ILE A 15 -6.25 9.97 -24.00
CA ILE A 15 -5.18 10.39 -23.07
C ILE A 15 -4.31 11.47 -23.72
N GLU A 16 -3.92 11.25 -24.98
CA GLU A 16 -3.07 12.19 -25.74
C GLU A 16 -3.76 13.54 -26.00
N ARG A 17 -5.10 13.58 -25.90
CA ARG A 17 -5.94 14.77 -26.14
C ARG A 17 -6.37 15.47 -24.86
N LEU A 18 -5.92 15.04 -23.67
CA LEU A 18 -6.16 15.79 -22.44
C LEU A 18 -5.66 17.24 -22.63
N PRO A 19 -6.48 18.27 -22.29
CA PRO A 19 -6.08 19.66 -22.46
C PRO A 19 -4.74 19.90 -21.78
N ARG A 20 -3.84 20.73 -22.33
CA ARG A 20 -2.52 21.05 -21.72
C ARG A 20 -2.59 21.57 -20.28
N GLN A 21 -3.77 21.99 -19.81
CA GLN A 21 -4.05 22.47 -18.46
C GLN A 21 -4.49 21.36 -17.50
N SER A 22 -4.89 20.21 -18.04
CA SER A 22 -5.33 18.98 -17.35
C SER A 22 -4.31 17.85 -17.49
N ALA A 23 -3.62 17.81 -18.63
CA ALA A 23 -2.45 17.02 -18.88
C ALA A 23 -1.36 17.58 -17.99
N VAL A 24 -0.99 16.80 -16.99
CA VAL A 24 0.18 17.02 -16.17
C VAL A 24 1.33 17.29 -17.14
N ALA A 25 1.78 18.54 -17.23
CA ALA A 25 3.02 18.88 -17.92
C ALA A 25 4.14 18.30 -17.07
N VAL A 26 4.73 17.24 -17.58
CA VAL A 26 5.48 16.30 -16.76
C VAL A 26 6.74 15.97 -17.50
N LEU A 27 7.90 16.34 -16.90
CA LEU A 27 9.27 15.78 -17.04
C LEU A 27 10.35 16.87 -17.14
N PRO A 28 11.54 16.72 -16.53
CA PRO A 28 11.97 15.87 -15.42
C PRO A 28 12.64 16.69 -14.33
N THR A 29 13.16 16.02 -13.30
CA THR A 29 13.77 16.70 -12.18
C THR A 29 15.19 17.17 -12.47
N ARG A 30 15.44 18.48 -12.48
CA ARG A 30 16.82 18.99 -12.40
C ARG A 30 17.34 18.67 -11.01
N ARG A 31 18.49 18.02 -10.94
CA ARG A 31 19.27 17.95 -9.70
C ARG A 31 20.07 19.24 -9.62
N THR A 32 19.60 20.21 -8.85
CA THR A 32 20.38 21.42 -8.59
C THR A 32 21.34 21.10 -7.46
N THR A 33 22.63 20.96 -7.76
CA THR A 33 23.70 20.95 -6.75
C THR A 33 24.07 22.40 -6.49
N GLU A 34 23.56 22.97 -5.40
CA GLU A 34 24.12 24.23 -4.90
C GLU A 34 25.50 23.92 -4.29
N LEU A 35 26.57 24.45 -4.91
CA LEU A 35 27.91 24.43 -4.35
C LEU A 35 28.00 25.51 -3.25
N GLY A 36 27.40 25.21 -2.11
CA GLY A 36 27.45 26.04 -0.91
C GLY A 36 27.42 25.18 0.34
N GLY A 37 28.58 24.69 0.78
CA GLY A 37 28.89 24.24 2.17
C GLY A 37 28.08 23.10 2.81
N GLY A 38 26.90 22.75 2.31
CA GLY A 38 26.01 21.73 2.85
C GLY A 38 25.23 21.09 1.70
N GLY A 39 25.79 20.02 1.14
CA GLY A 39 25.27 19.36 -0.05
C GLY A 39 23.84 18.83 0.12
N GLY A 40 22.86 19.57 -0.39
CA GLY A 40 21.53 19.07 -0.67
C GLY A 40 21.32 18.96 -2.17
N SER A 41 20.90 17.80 -2.66
CA SER A 41 20.49 17.66 -4.07
C SER A 41 18.98 17.92 -4.17
N ARG A 42 18.59 19.16 -4.51
CA ARG A 42 17.18 19.50 -4.73
C ARG A 42 16.75 19.01 -6.12
N VAL A 43 15.53 18.53 -6.20
CA VAL A 43 14.94 17.84 -7.35
C VAL A 43 13.79 18.72 -7.85
N GLU A 44 13.87 19.21 -9.09
CA GLU A 44 12.94 20.24 -9.62
C GLU A 44 12.22 19.80 -10.89
N LEU A 45 10.90 19.70 -10.88
CA LEU A 45 10.14 19.33 -12.08
C LEU A 45 10.25 20.40 -13.17
N HIS A 46 10.87 20.05 -14.29
CA HIS A 46 10.76 20.77 -15.55
C HIS A 46 9.43 20.39 -16.23
N CYS A 47 8.73 21.33 -16.83
CA CYS A 47 7.45 21.10 -17.50
C CYS A 47 7.63 21.31 -19.02
N ASN A 48 8.29 20.36 -19.69
CA ASN A 48 8.68 20.49 -21.10
C ASN A 48 7.67 19.93 -22.12
N GLY A 49 6.56 19.36 -21.66
CA GLY A 49 5.52 18.83 -22.56
C GLY A 49 5.90 17.56 -23.33
N LYS A 50 6.91 16.78 -22.91
CA LYS A 50 7.28 15.49 -23.54
C LYS A 50 6.17 14.41 -23.46
N GLY A 51 5.17 14.61 -22.61
CA GLY A 51 3.95 13.79 -22.55
C GLY A 51 4.07 12.55 -21.66
N VAL A 52 3.07 11.69 -21.77
CA VAL A 52 2.91 10.43 -21.02
C VAL A 52 3.23 9.26 -21.94
N ARG A 53 3.83 8.18 -21.42
CA ARG A 53 4.05 6.95 -22.20
C ARG A 53 2.84 6.03 -22.05
N ILE A 54 2.26 5.63 -23.17
CA ILE A 54 1.12 4.72 -23.23
C ILE A 54 1.52 3.48 -24.02
N PHE A 55 1.22 2.32 -23.46
CA PHE A 55 1.46 1.01 -24.06
C PHE A 55 0.12 0.34 -24.31
N GLU A 56 -0.03 -0.27 -25.47
CA GLU A 56 -1.19 -1.08 -25.81
C GLU A 56 -0.75 -2.53 -25.87
N ALA A 57 -1.52 -3.39 -25.21
CA ALA A 57 -1.24 -4.80 -25.06
C ALA A 57 -2.49 -5.63 -25.33
N GLU A 58 -2.29 -6.81 -25.92
CA GLU A 58 -3.31 -7.84 -26.00
C GLU A 58 -2.86 -9.09 -25.24
N SER A 59 -3.83 -9.81 -24.66
CA SER A 59 -3.63 -11.06 -23.93
C SER A 59 -4.63 -12.11 -24.41
N GLU A 60 -4.11 -13.29 -24.75
CA GLU A 60 -4.91 -14.48 -25.07
C GLU A 60 -5.65 -15.06 -23.85
N GLY A 61 -5.23 -14.66 -22.64
CA GLY A 61 -5.87 -15.02 -21.39
C GLY A 61 -7.21 -14.33 -21.18
N VAL A 62 -7.92 -14.74 -20.14
CA VAL A 62 -9.15 -14.09 -19.68
C VAL A 62 -8.92 -13.42 -18.32
N VAL A 63 -9.77 -12.46 -17.94
CA VAL A 63 -9.61 -11.70 -16.69
C VAL A 63 -9.70 -12.62 -15.47
N GLU A 64 -10.51 -13.66 -15.55
CA GLU A 64 -10.74 -14.66 -14.52
C GLU A 64 -9.46 -15.45 -14.18
N ASP A 65 -8.50 -15.53 -15.10
CA ASP A 65 -7.21 -16.22 -14.89
C ASP A 65 -6.36 -15.55 -13.80
N PHE A 66 -6.67 -14.30 -13.42
CA PHE A 66 -5.95 -13.54 -12.39
C PHE A 66 -6.50 -13.73 -10.97
N GLY A 67 -7.61 -14.46 -10.81
CA GLY A 67 -8.15 -14.85 -9.51
C GLY A 67 -8.51 -13.68 -8.59
N ASP A 68 -7.91 -13.63 -7.40
CA ASP A 68 -8.20 -12.65 -6.35
C ASP A 68 -7.42 -11.33 -6.49
N PHE A 69 -6.68 -11.17 -7.58
CA PHE A 69 -5.83 -10.03 -7.87
C PHE A 69 -4.69 -9.79 -6.86
N THR A 70 -4.27 -10.82 -6.11
CA THR A 70 -3.07 -10.70 -5.24
C THR A 70 -1.86 -10.36 -6.10
N PRO A 71 -0.99 -9.41 -5.68
CA PRO A 71 0.21 -9.04 -6.45
C PRO A 71 1.08 -10.25 -6.80
N THR A 72 0.92 -10.74 -8.02
CA THR A 72 1.70 -11.82 -8.62
C THR A 72 2.51 -11.27 -9.80
N PRO A 73 3.55 -11.98 -10.26
CA PRO A 73 4.27 -11.60 -11.48
C PRO A 73 3.34 -11.42 -12.69
N ALA A 74 2.24 -12.19 -12.78
CA ALA A 74 1.26 -12.05 -13.84
C ALA A 74 0.52 -10.71 -13.78
N ILE A 75 0.09 -10.27 -12.59
CA ILE A 75 -0.53 -8.95 -12.40
C ILE A 75 0.48 -7.83 -12.62
N GLN A 76 1.72 -8.01 -12.15
CA GLN A 76 2.78 -7.01 -12.36
C GLN A 76 3.05 -6.79 -13.85
N ALA A 77 2.92 -7.81 -14.69
CA ALA A 77 3.07 -7.67 -16.13
C ALA A 77 1.93 -6.90 -16.83
N LEU A 78 0.82 -6.62 -16.12
CA LEU A 78 -0.23 -5.70 -16.58
C LEU A 78 0.14 -4.22 -16.35
N ILE A 79 1.21 -3.96 -15.61
CA ILE A 79 1.72 -2.63 -15.29
C ILE A 79 3.03 -2.45 -16.08
N PRO A 80 3.20 -1.34 -16.82
CA PRO A 80 4.44 -1.12 -17.53
C PRO A 80 5.57 -0.92 -16.51
N SER A 81 6.73 -1.51 -16.78
CA SER A 81 7.94 -1.32 -15.98
C SER A 81 8.92 -0.40 -16.71
N TRP A 82 9.76 0.31 -15.95
CA TRP A 82 10.80 1.16 -16.49
C TRP A 82 12.15 0.82 -15.86
N ILE A 83 13.22 0.97 -16.64
CA ILE A 83 14.58 0.73 -16.18
C ILE A 83 15.09 1.99 -15.50
N TYR A 84 15.16 1.99 -14.17
CA TYR A 84 15.59 3.15 -13.37
C TYR A 84 17.12 3.40 -13.38
N THR A 85 17.87 2.72 -14.27
CA THR A 85 19.28 3.05 -14.54
C THR A 85 19.44 4.08 -15.66
N THR A 86 18.36 4.44 -16.36
CA THR A 86 18.39 5.52 -17.37
C THR A 86 18.59 6.88 -16.70
N PRO A 87 19.14 7.89 -17.41
CA PRO A 87 19.18 9.26 -16.92
C PRO A 87 17.80 9.72 -16.42
N ILE A 88 17.79 10.46 -15.30
CA ILE A 88 16.54 10.88 -14.63
C ILE A 88 15.63 11.72 -15.54
N ASP A 89 16.22 12.37 -16.55
CA ASP A 89 15.54 13.19 -17.52
C ASP A 89 14.88 12.44 -18.69
N GLU A 90 15.14 11.14 -18.76
CA GLU A 90 14.54 10.20 -19.71
C GLU A 90 13.46 9.32 -19.05
N ILE A 91 13.40 9.25 -17.72
CA ILE A 91 12.43 8.43 -16.99
C ILE A 91 11.04 9.07 -17.08
N PRO A 92 10.04 8.43 -17.72
CA PRO A 92 8.67 8.92 -17.72
C PRO A 92 8.10 8.94 -16.30
N LEU A 93 7.49 10.06 -15.91
CA LEU A 93 6.88 10.19 -14.58
C LEU A 93 5.43 9.65 -14.54
N VAL A 94 4.83 9.43 -15.70
CA VAL A 94 3.57 8.69 -15.85
C VAL A 94 3.72 7.70 -17.00
N ILE A 95 3.37 6.44 -16.73
CA ILE A 95 3.31 5.35 -17.68
C ILE A 95 1.96 4.64 -17.56
N VAL A 96 1.36 4.31 -18.70
CA VAL A 96 0.03 3.69 -18.78
C VAL A 96 0.13 2.47 -19.68
N GLN A 97 -0.45 1.34 -19.27
CA GLN A 97 -0.65 0.18 -20.16
C GLN A 97 -2.13 -0.14 -20.22
N VAL A 98 -2.66 -0.27 -21.43
CA VAL A 98 -4.03 -0.72 -21.69
C VAL A 98 -3.93 -2.14 -22.25
N THR A 99 -4.43 -3.12 -21.49
CA THR A 99 -4.39 -4.53 -21.87
C THR A 99 -5.78 -5.04 -22.18
N ARG A 100 -6.00 -5.53 -23.40
CA ARG A 100 -7.25 -6.16 -23.85
C ARG A 100 -7.14 -7.67 -23.71
N PHE A 101 -8.16 -8.30 -23.15
CA PHE A 101 -8.25 -9.75 -23.00
C PHE A 101 -9.17 -10.36 -24.05
N ARG A 102 -8.92 -11.62 -24.42
CA ARG A 102 -9.73 -12.35 -25.41
C ARG A 102 -11.22 -12.44 -25.05
N CYS A 103 -11.56 -12.40 -23.75
CA CYS A 103 -12.96 -12.35 -23.28
C CYS A 103 -13.64 -10.98 -23.42
N GLY A 104 -12.96 -9.97 -23.98
CA GLY A 104 -13.43 -8.59 -24.05
C GLY A 104 -13.15 -7.77 -22.78
N GLY A 105 -12.56 -8.39 -21.75
CA GLY A 105 -12.10 -7.69 -20.55
C GLY A 105 -10.97 -6.70 -20.83
N LEU A 106 -10.78 -5.75 -19.91
CA LEU A 106 -9.78 -4.69 -20.01
C LEU A 106 -9.04 -4.51 -18.67
N SER A 107 -7.72 -4.35 -18.73
CA SER A 107 -6.90 -3.87 -17.60
C SER A 107 -6.22 -2.55 -17.97
N ILE A 108 -6.12 -1.65 -17.00
CA ILE A 108 -5.36 -0.40 -17.10
C ILE A 108 -4.29 -0.40 -16.00
N GLY A 109 -3.04 -0.61 -16.39
CA GLY A 109 -1.88 -0.51 -15.51
C GLY A 109 -1.33 0.91 -15.47
N LEU A 110 -1.06 1.43 -14.28
CA LEU A 110 -0.58 2.80 -14.06
C LEU A 110 0.69 2.81 -13.23
N GLY A 111 1.72 3.52 -13.71
CA GLY A 111 2.87 3.92 -12.92
C GLY A 111 2.94 5.45 -12.85
N ILE A 112 2.89 6.01 -11.65
CA ILE A 112 2.97 7.46 -11.40
C ILE A 112 4.12 7.70 -10.41
N SER A 113 5.05 8.58 -10.79
CA SER A 113 6.22 8.89 -9.96
C SER A 113 5.81 9.65 -8.70
N HIS A 114 6.15 9.09 -7.53
CA HIS A 114 5.91 9.74 -6.24
C HIS A 114 6.75 11.00 -6.00
N VAL A 115 7.80 11.23 -6.80
CA VAL A 115 8.54 12.51 -6.81
C VAL A 115 7.64 13.66 -7.29
N MET A 116 6.68 13.33 -8.16
CA MET A 116 5.74 14.28 -8.73
C MET A 116 4.46 14.38 -7.91
N ALA A 117 3.84 13.28 -7.47
CA ALA A 117 2.51 13.32 -6.88
C ALA A 117 2.38 12.39 -5.68
N ASP A 118 1.59 12.79 -4.69
CA ASP A 118 1.11 11.88 -3.65
C ASP A 118 -0.10 11.06 -4.13
N GLY A 119 -0.56 10.13 -3.29
CA GLY A 119 -1.69 9.26 -3.62
C GLY A 119 -2.97 10.02 -3.99
N PRO A 120 -3.43 10.99 -3.17
CA PRO A 120 -4.60 11.81 -3.50
C PRO A 120 -4.48 12.55 -4.83
N SER A 121 -3.33 13.17 -5.12
CA SER A 121 -3.09 13.87 -6.39
C SER A 121 -3.11 12.91 -7.58
N ALA A 122 -2.55 11.71 -7.43
CA ALA A 122 -2.60 10.66 -8.44
C ALA A 122 -4.04 10.19 -8.70
N LEU A 123 -4.85 10.02 -7.66
CA LEU A 123 -6.27 9.65 -7.80
C LEU A 123 -7.10 10.77 -8.44
N HIS A 124 -6.83 12.03 -8.11
CA HIS A 124 -7.46 13.17 -8.78
C HIS A 124 -7.15 13.17 -10.28
N PHE A 125 -5.91 12.92 -10.68
CA PHE A 125 -5.54 12.77 -12.09
C PHE A 125 -6.34 11.67 -12.79
N ILE A 126 -6.47 10.50 -12.16
CA ILE A 126 -7.25 9.38 -12.72
C ILE A 126 -8.73 9.75 -12.85
N ASP A 127 -9.33 10.37 -11.83
CA ASP A 127 -10.73 10.80 -11.86
C ASP A 127 -10.99 11.78 -13.00
N GLU A 128 -10.18 12.85 -13.11
CA GLU A 128 -10.30 13.84 -14.18
C GLU A 128 -10.03 13.24 -15.57
N TRP A 129 -9.07 12.31 -15.68
CA TRP A 129 -8.85 11.57 -16.92
C TRP A 129 -10.09 10.75 -17.32
N THR A 130 -10.73 10.04 -16.39
CA THR A 130 -11.94 9.26 -16.71
C THR A 130 -13.15 10.14 -17.07
N LYS A 131 -13.33 11.29 -16.41
CA LYS A 131 -14.36 12.28 -16.76
C LYS A 131 -14.16 12.82 -18.17
N PHE A 132 -12.93 13.24 -18.48
CA PHE A 132 -12.57 13.70 -19.81
C PHE A 132 -12.79 12.61 -20.87
N ALA A 133 -12.33 11.40 -20.60
CA ALA A 133 -12.51 10.27 -21.51
C ALA A 133 -14.00 9.95 -21.76
N ARG A 134 -14.89 10.23 -20.79
CA ARG A 134 -16.34 10.07 -20.95
C ARG A 134 -17.04 11.29 -21.57
N GLY A 135 -16.34 12.40 -21.78
CA GLY A 135 -16.93 13.66 -22.21
C GLY A 135 -17.86 14.29 -21.16
N VAL A 136 -17.64 13.99 -19.88
CA VAL A 136 -18.51 14.44 -18.78
C VAL A 136 -17.89 15.64 -18.06
N GLY A 137 -18.55 16.80 -18.21
CA GLY A 137 -18.23 18.01 -17.47
C GLY A 137 -16.88 18.65 -17.82
N PRO A 138 -16.62 19.87 -17.33
CA PRO A 138 -15.30 20.48 -17.42
C PRO A 138 -14.33 19.77 -16.48
N VAL A 139 -13.08 19.64 -16.93
CA VAL A 139 -11.99 19.13 -16.08
C VAL A 139 -11.66 20.15 -15.01
N ILE A 140 -11.57 19.71 -13.76
CA ILE A 140 -11.18 20.56 -12.63
C ILE A 140 -9.64 20.70 -12.64
N PRO A 141 -9.10 21.93 -12.78
CA PRO A 141 -7.66 22.11 -12.81
C PRO A 141 -7.05 21.91 -11.41
N PRO A 142 -5.90 21.21 -11.30
CA PRO A 142 -5.19 21.09 -10.03
C PRO A 142 -4.47 22.38 -9.66
N PHE A 143 -4.21 22.57 -8.37
CA PHE A 143 -3.30 23.62 -7.89
C PHE A 143 -1.86 23.13 -7.97
N LEU A 144 -1.04 23.75 -8.83
CA LEU A 144 0.30 23.26 -9.17
C LEU A 144 1.45 24.06 -8.54
N ASP A 145 1.17 25.21 -7.92
CA ASP A 145 2.22 26.05 -7.34
C ASP A 145 2.70 25.49 -5.99
N ARG A 146 3.82 24.76 -6.01
CA ARG A 146 4.41 24.18 -4.80
C ARG A 146 5.04 25.22 -3.87
N LYS A 147 5.21 26.47 -4.29
CA LYS A 147 5.69 27.54 -3.40
C LYS A 147 4.73 27.78 -2.24
N ALA A 148 3.45 27.42 -2.40
CA ALA A 148 2.48 27.44 -1.30
C ALA A 148 2.86 26.52 -0.11
N LEU A 149 3.76 25.56 -0.33
CA LEU A 149 4.30 24.69 0.72
C LEU A 149 5.65 25.17 1.27
N GLU A 150 6.27 26.17 0.63
CA GLU A 150 7.51 26.75 1.12
C GLU A 150 7.21 27.63 2.33
N THR A 151 8.03 27.52 3.38
CA THR A 151 7.91 28.37 4.55
C THR A 151 9.00 29.43 4.52
N GLU A 152 8.61 30.69 4.35
CA GLU A 152 9.56 31.83 4.31
C GLU A 152 10.16 32.16 5.69
N LYS A 153 9.48 31.74 6.77
CA LYS A 153 9.90 32.02 8.15
C LYS A 153 10.49 30.77 8.78
N PRO A 154 11.59 30.88 9.54
CA PRO A 154 12.08 29.77 10.36
C PRO A 154 10.91 29.24 11.19
N VAL A 155 10.58 27.97 10.99
CA VAL A 155 9.53 27.33 11.77
C VAL A 155 10.06 27.22 13.20
N HIS A 156 9.59 28.07 14.11
CA HIS A 156 9.89 27.98 15.55
C HIS A 156 9.12 26.82 16.20
N CYS A 157 9.04 25.67 15.54
CA CYS A 157 8.55 24.44 16.14
C CYS A 157 9.73 23.75 16.81
N LYS A 158 9.51 23.29 18.05
CA LYS A 158 10.41 22.33 18.68
C LYS A 158 10.29 21.01 17.91
N PHE A 159 11.13 20.84 16.91
CA PHE A 159 11.25 19.59 16.19
C PHE A 159 12.06 18.62 17.05
N ASP A 160 11.51 17.43 17.32
CA ASP A 160 12.28 16.36 17.96
C ASP A 160 13.13 15.68 16.89
N PRO A 161 14.47 15.84 16.89
CA PRO A 161 15.34 15.21 15.89
C PRO A 161 15.29 13.68 15.96
N SER A 162 14.76 13.10 17.05
CA SER A 162 14.66 11.67 17.24
C SER A 162 13.79 10.97 16.19
N VAL A 163 12.87 11.71 15.53
CA VAL A 163 12.03 11.19 14.44
C VAL A 163 12.80 10.94 13.13
N LEU A 164 13.99 11.53 12.97
CA LEU A 164 14.86 11.33 11.82
C LEU A 164 15.90 10.23 12.05
N ARG A 165 15.88 9.57 13.22
CA ARG A 165 16.81 8.47 13.48
C ARG A 165 16.62 7.37 12.45
N PRO A 166 17.72 6.70 12.02
CA PRO A 166 17.60 5.55 11.15
C PRO A 166 16.71 4.48 11.82
N PRO A 167 15.93 3.73 11.02
CA PRO A 167 15.18 2.60 11.55
C PRO A 167 16.11 1.63 12.29
N PRO A 168 15.66 1.02 13.40
CA PRO A 168 16.49 0.11 14.16
C PRO A 168 16.86 -1.14 13.33
N THR A 169 18.09 -1.61 13.51
CA THR A 169 18.57 -2.87 12.92
C THR A 169 18.26 -4.05 13.85
N LEU A 170 18.45 -5.27 13.34
CA LEU A 170 18.36 -6.46 14.20
C LEU A 170 19.50 -6.46 15.22
N LEU A 171 19.23 -6.94 16.43
CA LEU A 171 20.27 -7.06 17.46
C LEU A 171 21.43 -7.92 16.93
N GLY A 172 22.65 -7.38 17.02
CA GLY A 172 23.87 -8.03 16.49
C GLY A 172 24.11 -7.82 14.99
N GLN A 173 23.34 -6.95 14.32
CA GLN A 173 23.54 -6.58 12.91
C GLN A 173 23.80 -5.07 12.78
N GLU A 174 24.77 -4.70 11.97
CA GLU A 174 25.13 -3.30 11.71
C GLU A 174 24.19 -2.62 10.70
N ASP A 175 23.57 -3.40 9.81
CA ASP A 175 22.68 -2.88 8.77
C ASP A 175 21.42 -3.75 8.54
N SER A 176 20.66 -3.41 7.50
CA SER A 176 19.44 -4.12 7.07
C SER A 176 19.58 -4.80 5.70
N LEU A 177 20.78 -4.91 5.13
CA LEU A 177 20.98 -5.41 3.76
C LEU A 177 20.57 -6.87 3.63
N GLU A 178 20.97 -7.73 4.56
CA GLU A 178 20.58 -9.14 4.57
C GLU A 178 19.07 -9.31 4.73
N GLN A 179 18.42 -8.44 5.51
CA GLN A 179 16.97 -8.45 5.70
C GLN A 179 16.25 -8.09 4.39
N ARG A 180 16.79 -7.14 3.63
CA ARG A 180 16.23 -6.69 2.33
C ARG A 180 16.38 -7.73 1.21
N LYS A 181 17.32 -8.66 1.32
CA LYS A 181 17.51 -9.77 0.36
C LYS A 181 16.52 -10.91 0.55
N LYS A 182 15.83 -10.97 1.70
CA LYS A 182 14.90 -12.06 2.00
C LYS A 182 13.72 -12.05 1.03
N PRO A 183 13.23 -13.23 0.59
CA PRO A 183 12.08 -13.30 -0.29
C PRO A 183 10.84 -12.72 0.42
N ILE A 184 10.07 -11.94 -0.32
CA ILE A 184 8.83 -11.33 0.17
C ILE A 184 7.66 -12.14 -0.37
N SER A 185 6.72 -12.48 0.50
CA SER A 185 5.42 -13.04 0.13
C SER A 185 4.33 -12.02 0.47
N VAL A 186 3.32 -11.95 -0.38
CA VAL A 186 2.19 -11.02 -0.23
C VAL A 186 0.93 -11.85 -0.03
N ALA A 187 0.08 -11.42 0.91
CA ALA A 187 -1.21 -12.03 1.17
C ALA A 187 -2.25 -10.94 1.42
N PHE A 188 -3.47 -11.14 0.90
CA PHE A 188 -4.60 -10.31 1.27
C PHE A 188 -5.22 -10.77 2.58
N LEU A 189 -5.24 -9.86 3.56
CA LEU A 189 -5.89 -10.06 4.84
C LEU A 189 -7.22 -9.31 4.84
N SER A 190 -8.30 -10.04 4.64
CA SER A 190 -9.65 -9.47 4.67
C SER A 190 -10.14 -9.32 6.10
N LEU A 191 -10.46 -8.08 6.50
CA LEU A 191 -11.08 -7.76 7.78
C LEU A 191 -12.54 -7.37 7.55
N THR A 192 -13.45 -8.13 8.14
CA THR A 192 -14.89 -7.82 8.11
C THR A 192 -15.18 -6.58 8.97
N LYS A 193 -16.30 -5.92 8.67
CA LYS A 193 -16.80 -4.79 9.47
C LYS A 193 -16.90 -5.14 10.96
N LEU A 194 -17.44 -6.31 11.29
CA LEU A 194 -17.60 -6.78 12.67
C LEU A 194 -16.25 -6.96 13.37
N GLN A 195 -15.23 -7.50 12.68
CA GLN A 195 -13.89 -7.64 13.22
C GLN A 195 -13.24 -6.27 13.48
N ILE A 196 -13.39 -5.31 12.57
CA ILE A 196 -12.88 -3.95 12.72
C ILE A 196 -13.56 -3.24 13.91
N GLU A 197 -14.87 -3.38 14.03
CA GLU A 197 -15.64 -2.79 15.14
C GLU A 197 -15.26 -3.42 16.48
N LYS A 198 -15.09 -4.74 16.54
CA LYS A 198 -14.61 -5.44 17.74
C LYS A 198 -13.20 -5.01 18.13
N LEU A 199 -12.29 -4.89 17.16
CA LEU A 199 -10.91 -4.44 17.38
C LEU A 199 -10.87 -3.01 17.92
N ARG A 200 -11.59 -2.09 17.27
CA ARG A 200 -11.70 -0.69 17.69
C ARG A 200 -12.35 -0.57 19.06
N GLY A 201 -13.41 -1.31 19.32
CA GLY A 201 -14.10 -1.34 20.60
C GLY A 201 -13.16 -1.77 21.73
N LYS A 202 -12.38 -2.84 21.52
CA LYS A 202 -11.37 -3.30 22.47
C LYS A 202 -10.29 -2.24 22.73
N ALA A 203 -9.72 -1.66 21.67
CA ALA A 203 -8.69 -0.63 21.80
C ALA A 203 -9.18 0.59 22.60
N ASN A 204 -10.44 1.00 22.39
CA ASN A 204 -11.03 2.11 23.12
C ASN A 204 -11.36 1.76 24.57
N LEU A 205 -11.84 0.54 24.85
CA LEU A 205 -12.06 0.07 26.22
C LEU A 205 -10.76 0.06 27.03
N ASP A 206 -9.67 -0.40 26.43
CA ASP A 206 -8.35 -0.41 27.08
C ASP A 206 -7.86 1.03 27.32
N PHE A 207 -8.04 1.93 26.35
CA PHE A 207 -7.72 3.35 26.48
C PHE A 207 -8.48 4.05 27.62
N TYR A 208 -9.80 3.86 27.72
CA TYR A 208 -10.62 4.50 28.74
C TYR A 208 -10.37 3.95 30.15
N LYS A 209 -9.92 2.69 30.27
CA LYS A 209 -9.50 2.11 31.56
C LYS A 209 -8.20 2.73 32.07
N GLU A 210 -7.27 3.06 31.20
CA GLU A 210 -5.96 3.61 31.58
C GLU A 210 -6.00 5.12 31.81
N ASN A 211 -6.77 5.88 31.01
CA ASN A 211 -6.73 7.34 31.00
C ASN A 211 -8.00 8.03 31.53
N GLY A 212 -9.03 7.26 31.93
CA GLY A 212 -10.34 7.80 32.26
C GLY A 212 -11.15 8.23 31.02
N SER A 213 -12.44 8.51 31.21
CA SER A 213 -13.38 8.85 30.13
C SER A 213 -13.43 10.35 29.79
N GLU A 214 -12.53 11.17 30.32
CA GLU A 214 -12.61 12.63 30.16
C GLU A 214 -12.07 13.10 28.81
N GLY A 215 -12.98 13.59 27.96
CA GLY A 215 -12.71 14.47 26.81
C GLY A 215 -11.92 13.87 25.64
N SER A 216 -11.32 12.70 25.79
CA SER A 216 -10.42 12.13 24.80
C SER A 216 -11.16 11.34 23.73
N ARG A 217 -10.95 11.74 22.46
CA ARG A 217 -11.45 11.01 21.29
C ARG A 217 -10.83 9.60 21.27
N GLY A 218 -11.68 8.58 21.20
CA GLY A 218 -11.23 7.20 21.02
C GLY A 218 -10.60 6.96 19.65
N TYR A 219 -9.89 5.84 19.50
CA TYR A 219 -9.23 5.44 18.27
C TYR A 219 -10.22 5.30 17.09
N SER A 220 -9.73 5.72 15.94
CA SER A 220 -10.31 5.49 14.64
C SER A 220 -10.12 4.03 14.19
N ARG A 221 -10.84 3.65 13.13
CA ARG A 221 -10.67 2.33 12.49
C ARG A 221 -9.26 2.16 11.93
N PHE A 222 -8.68 3.22 11.36
CA PHE A 222 -7.33 3.19 10.80
C PHE A 222 -6.28 2.93 11.89
N GLU A 223 -6.33 3.68 13.00
CA GLU A 223 -5.38 3.50 14.11
C GLU A 223 -5.47 2.09 14.70
N ALA A 224 -6.68 1.57 14.89
CA ALA A 224 -6.89 0.23 15.43
C ALA A 224 -6.32 -0.87 14.50
N VAL A 225 -6.56 -0.76 13.19
CA VAL A 225 -6.05 -1.74 12.20
C VAL A 225 -4.53 -1.61 12.02
N ALA A 226 -4.00 -0.39 11.96
CA ALA A 226 -2.56 -0.15 11.86
C ALA A 226 -1.81 -0.72 13.08
N ALA A 227 -2.36 -0.53 14.29
CA ALA A 227 -1.78 -1.10 15.50
C ALA A 227 -1.79 -2.64 15.48
N LEU A 228 -2.84 -3.27 14.96
CA LEU A 228 -2.88 -4.73 14.78
C LEU A 228 -1.78 -5.20 13.84
N ALA A 229 -1.56 -4.51 12.72
CA ALA A 229 -0.50 -4.85 11.76
C ALA A 229 0.90 -4.74 12.38
N VAL A 230 1.16 -3.71 13.20
CA VAL A 230 2.43 -3.55 13.91
C VAL A 230 2.60 -4.63 14.99
N HIS A 231 1.54 -5.00 15.71
CA HIS A 231 1.61 -6.02 16.75
C HIS A 231 1.97 -7.41 16.21
N GLN A 232 1.49 -7.74 15.00
CA GLN A 232 1.81 -9.02 14.35
C GLN A 232 3.27 -9.13 13.88
N GLN A 233 4.00 -8.01 13.77
CA GLN A 233 5.41 -8.00 13.35
C GLN A 233 6.40 -8.37 14.48
N GLY A 234 5.90 -8.75 15.67
CA GLY A 234 6.70 -9.21 16.80
C GLY A 234 7.06 -8.10 17.80
N PRO A 235 7.51 -8.47 19.02
CA PRO A 235 7.75 -7.49 20.09
C PRO A 235 8.99 -6.63 19.83
N TRP A 236 8.82 -5.31 19.96
CA TRP A 236 9.92 -4.36 20.04
C TRP A 236 10.84 -4.66 21.23
N PRO A 237 12.18 -4.55 21.08
CA PRO A 237 13.13 -4.82 22.17
C PRO A 237 12.89 -3.99 23.44
N HIS A 238 12.25 -2.83 23.34
CA HIS A 238 12.06 -1.92 24.47
C HIS A 238 10.84 -2.20 25.35
N ARG A 239 10.01 -3.20 25.02
CA ARG A 239 8.86 -3.58 25.86
C ARG A 239 9.03 -4.95 26.52
N ARG A 240 10.27 -5.32 26.85
CA ARG A 240 10.56 -6.32 27.90
C ARG A 240 10.93 -5.60 29.20
N ALA A 241 9.98 -5.66 30.14
CA ALA A 241 10.14 -5.52 31.59
C ALA A 241 10.64 -4.18 32.15
N ALA A 242 9.69 -3.34 32.60
CA ALA A 242 9.83 -2.66 33.87
C ALA A 242 8.92 -3.38 34.88
N ASN A 243 9.55 -4.14 35.79
CA ASN A 243 9.05 -4.65 37.06
C ASN A 243 7.66 -5.29 37.13
N LYS A 244 7.59 -6.61 36.91
CA LYS A 244 6.79 -7.51 37.77
C LYS A 244 7.57 -8.80 38.03
N PRO A 245 7.76 -9.22 39.30
CA PRO A 245 8.40 -10.49 39.61
C PRO A 245 7.52 -11.67 39.16
N PRO A 246 8.10 -12.80 38.74
CA PRO A 246 7.35 -13.93 38.23
C PRO A 246 6.58 -14.61 39.37
N LEU A 247 5.26 -14.64 39.24
CA LEU A 247 4.41 -15.53 40.04
C LEU A 247 4.77 -16.99 39.72
N ARG A 248 5.45 -17.66 40.65
CA ARG A 248 5.60 -19.12 40.68
C ARG A 248 4.21 -19.74 40.70
N ARG A 249 3.71 -20.23 39.56
CA ARG A 249 2.66 -21.25 39.54
C ARG A 249 3.33 -22.60 39.69
N ARG A 250 3.23 -23.20 40.88
CA ARG A 250 3.42 -24.65 41.06
C ARG A 250 2.27 -25.33 40.33
N PHE A 251 2.56 -26.11 39.30
CA PHE A 251 1.65 -27.16 38.83
C PHE A 251 1.96 -28.43 39.63
N PRO A 252 0.96 -29.13 40.19
CA PRO A 252 1.16 -30.48 40.68
C PRO A 252 1.28 -31.45 39.50
N GLU A 253 2.30 -32.29 39.58
CA GLU A 253 2.55 -33.45 38.76
C GLU A 253 1.44 -34.49 39.00
N GLN A 254 0.67 -34.84 37.98
CA GLN A 254 -0.16 -36.04 37.99
C GLN A 254 0.09 -36.84 36.72
N ASN A 255 0.53 -38.07 36.97
CA ASN A 255 0.82 -39.12 36.02
C ASN A 255 -0.46 -39.70 35.38
N GLU A 256 -0.24 -40.25 34.19
CA GLU A 256 -0.89 -41.44 33.62
C GLU A 256 -2.25 -41.33 32.89
N THR A 257 -2.12 -41.43 31.56
CA THR A 257 -2.78 -42.40 30.66
C THR A 257 -4.28 -42.32 30.36
N SER A 258 -4.53 -42.23 29.05
CA SER A 258 -5.56 -42.96 28.30
C SER A 258 -7.03 -42.77 28.70
N SER A 259 -7.68 -41.78 28.08
CA SER A 259 -9.13 -41.81 27.79
C SER A 259 -9.49 -40.77 26.73
N THR A 260 -9.00 -40.97 25.50
CA THR A 260 -9.52 -40.29 24.29
C THR A 260 -10.02 -41.27 23.22
N GLU A 261 -10.27 -42.53 23.60
CA GLU A 261 -10.98 -43.52 22.78
C GLU A 261 -12.21 -44.09 23.49
N LYS A 262 -13.21 -43.25 23.79
CA LYS A 262 -14.53 -43.76 24.25
C LYS A 262 -15.71 -42.81 24.03
N LEU A 263 -15.77 -42.15 22.87
CA LEU A 263 -16.94 -41.36 22.46
C LEU A 263 -17.28 -41.43 20.96
N LEU A 264 -16.96 -42.58 20.34
CA LEU A 264 -17.46 -42.98 19.02
C LEU A 264 -17.84 -44.47 19.06
N ARG A 265 -19.03 -44.73 19.59
CA ARG A 265 -19.87 -45.95 19.59
C ARG A 265 -20.84 -45.66 20.75
N GLU A 266 -22.08 -45.30 20.52
CA GLU A 266 -23.14 -46.24 20.21
C GLU A 266 -24.31 -45.51 19.51
N ARG A 267 -24.78 -46.07 18.40
CA ARG A 267 -26.14 -45.85 17.89
C ARG A 267 -27.10 -46.73 18.70
N PRO A 268 -28.28 -46.25 19.10
CA PRO A 268 -29.39 -47.14 19.43
C PRO A 268 -30.25 -47.32 18.18
N ASP A 269 -30.47 -48.57 17.78
CA ASP A 269 -31.52 -48.91 16.83
C ASP A 269 -32.45 -49.98 17.42
N SER A 270 -33.71 -49.86 17.01
CA SER A 270 -34.83 -50.78 17.16
C SER A 270 -35.60 -50.78 18.50
N SER A 271 -36.78 -50.16 18.44
CA SER A 271 -37.98 -50.79 18.98
C SER A 271 -39.05 -50.91 17.87
N ARG A 272 -39.32 -52.18 17.53
CA ARG A 272 -40.58 -52.82 17.10
C ARG A 272 -41.46 -52.20 15.99
N SER A 273 -41.55 -52.98 14.90
CA SER A 273 -42.79 -53.24 14.16
C SER A 273 -43.03 -54.76 14.10
N ASN A 274 -44.31 -55.14 14.00
CA ASN A 274 -44.95 -56.44 14.19
C ASN A 274 -44.52 -57.63 13.29
N ARG A 275 -44.85 -58.82 13.82
CA ARG A 275 -44.92 -60.20 13.27
C ARG A 275 -43.67 -61.06 13.38
#